data_AF-H1HCM7-F1
#
_entry.id   AF-H1HCM7-F1
#
_cell.length_a   1.000
_cell.length_b   1.000
_cell.length_c   1.000
_cell.angle_alpha   90.00
_cell.angle_beta   90.00
_cell.angle_gamma   90.00
#
_symmetry.space_group_name_H-M   'P 1'
#
loop_
_entity.id
_entity.type
_entity.pdbx_description
1 polymer ?
#
loop_
_entity_poly.entity_id
_entity_poly.type
_entity_poly.pdbx_seq_one_letter_code
_entity_poly.pdbx_strand_id
1 'polypeptide(L)'
;MENLQRYEVLDKTSETKYTKLIFQKQGLIGHLFIDIPAGIAGKLRANDLLFTFPKSYKPKIFNIHLLISQPSGRSLRTRYEENTGKVYVLTPSGIEESIYLNASYIIEN
;
A
#
# COMPACT_ATOMS: atom_id res chain seq x y z
N MET A 1 -19.44 -1.20 -29.66
CA MET A 1 -18.06 -0.91 -29.22
C MET A 1 -18.04 -1.02 -27.71
N GLU A 2 -17.61 -2.16 -27.18
CA GLU A 2 -17.43 -2.31 -25.73
C GLU A 2 -16.27 -1.41 -25.30
N ASN A 3 -16.59 -0.30 -24.62
CA ASN A 3 -15.61 0.41 -23.81
C ASN A 3 -15.28 -0.47 -22.60
N LEU A 4 -14.41 -1.45 -22.79
CA LEU A 4 -13.64 -2.03 -21.69
C LEU A 4 -12.76 -0.90 -21.18
N GLN A 5 -13.27 -0.11 -20.24
CA GLN A 5 -12.50 0.92 -19.54
C GLN A 5 -11.29 0.24 -18.92
N ARG A 6 -10.13 0.40 -19.57
CA ARG A 6 -8.88 -0.18 -19.09
C ARG A 6 -8.46 0.55 -17.82
N TYR A 7 -7.94 -0.21 -16.87
CA TYR A 7 -7.30 0.36 -15.69
C TYR A 7 -6.12 1.25 -16.09
N GLU A 8 -6.06 2.45 -15.53
CA GLU A 8 -4.85 3.28 -15.54
C GLU A 8 -3.88 2.69 -14.51
N VAL A 9 -2.74 2.20 -14.97
CA VAL A 9 -1.72 1.57 -14.13
C VAL A 9 -0.53 2.50 -13.94
N LEU A 10 -0.10 2.67 -12.69
CA LEU A 10 1.12 3.36 -12.32
C LEU A 10 2.00 2.44 -11.47
N ASP A 11 3.13 2.02 -12.05
CA ASP A 11 4.14 1.23 -11.36
C ASP A 11 5.19 2.15 -10.72
N LYS A 12 5.36 2.02 -9.41
CA LYS A 12 6.27 2.78 -8.57
C LYS A 12 7.32 1.89 -7.90
N THR A 13 7.43 0.63 -8.34
CA THR A 13 8.32 -0.37 -7.75
C THR A 13 9.78 0.11 -7.75
N SER A 14 10.25 0.71 -8.84
CA SER A 14 11.63 1.22 -8.98
C SER A 14 11.99 2.36 -8.01
N GLU A 15 11.01 3.00 -7.38
CA GLU A 15 11.22 4.07 -6.39
C GLU A 15 11.39 3.51 -4.97
N THR A 16 11.37 2.18 -4.82
CA THR A 16 11.36 1.49 -3.52
C THR A 16 12.32 0.30 -3.51
N LYS A 17 12.48 -0.30 -2.33
CA LYS A 17 13.14 -1.62 -2.18
C LYS A 17 12.12 -2.77 -2.17
N TYR A 18 10.91 -2.52 -2.62
CA TYR A 18 9.84 -3.50 -2.65
C TYR A 18 9.91 -4.31 -3.94
N THR A 19 9.34 -5.51 -3.91
CA THR A 19 9.17 -6.33 -5.11
C THR A 19 8.04 -5.76 -5.98
N LYS A 20 7.02 -5.14 -5.36
CA LYS A 20 5.94 -4.42 -6.05
C LYS A 20 5.45 -3.21 -5.25
N LEU A 21 5.22 -2.11 -5.95
CA LEU A 21 4.37 -1.00 -5.53
C LEU A 21 3.60 -0.49 -6.76
N ILE A 22 2.38 -0.98 -6.94
CA ILE A 22 1.58 -0.70 -8.13
C ILE A 22 0.25 -0.09 -7.71
N PHE A 23 -0.08 1.03 -8.32
CA PHE A 23 -1.39 1.66 -8.22
C PHE A 23 -2.15 1.42 -9.52
N GLN A 24 -3.40 1.01 -9.43
CA GLN A 24 -4.30 0.93 -10.58
C GLN A 24 -5.55 1.72 -10.26
N LYS A 25 -6.21 2.28 -11.26
CA LYS A 25 -7.53 2.85 -11.07
C LYS A 25 -8.42 2.73 -12.28
N GLN A 26 -9.72 2.70 -12.03
CA GLN A 26 -10.76 2.82 -13.04
C GLN A 26 -11.86 3.72 -12.46
N GLY A 27 -12.01 4.92 -13.03
CA GLY A 27 -12.89 5.95 -12.44
C GLY A 27 -12.46 6.31 -11.01
N LEU A 28 -13.37 6.16 -10.06
CA LEU A 28 -13.14 6.43 -8.64
C LEU A 28 -12.66 5.20 -7.85
N ILE A 29 -12.50 4.04 -8.49
CA ILE A 29 -12.04 2.82 -7.82
C ILE A 29 -10.52 2.73 -8.02
N GLY A 30 -9.78 2.76 -6.93
CA GLY A 30 -8.34 2.51 -6.88
C GLY A 30 -8.03 1.10 -6.40
N HIS A 31 -6.93 0.55 -6.89
CA HIS A 31 -6.33 -0.69 -6.41
C HIS A 31 -4.87 -0.44 -6.07
N LEU A 32 -4.43 -0.99 -4.95
CA LEU A 32 -3.06 -0.93 -4.46
C LEU A 32 -2.52 -2.34 -4.32
N PHE A 33 -1.41 -2.61 -4.99
CA PHE A 33 -0.64 -3.83 -4.84
C PHE A 33 0.73 -3.50 -4.24
N ILE A 34 1.02 -4.12 -3.11
CA ILE A 34 2.31 -4.00 -2.43
C ILE A 34 2.86 -5.40 -2.17
N ASP A 35 4.13 -5.59 -2.48
CA ASP A 35 4.89 -6.78 -2.11
C ASP A 35 6.24 -6.34 -1.53
N ILE A 36 6.36 -6.39 -0.20
CA ILE A 36 7.57 -6.03 0.54
C ILE A 36 8.34 -7.32 0.86
N PRO A 37 9.59 -7.49 0.39
CA PRO A 37 10.36 -8.68 0.68
C PRO A 37 10.70 -8.79 2.17
N ALA A 38 10.80 -10.01 2.69
CA ALA A 38 11.11 -10.32 4.09
C ALA A 38 12.28 -9.51 4.69
N GLY A 39 13.37 -9.36 3.93
CA GLY A 39 14.56 -8.62 4.37
C GLY A 39 14.36 -7.11 4.58
N ILE A 40 13.24 -6.55 4.09
CA ILE A 40 12.79 -5.18 4.33
C ILE A 40 11.65 -5.18 5.36
N ALA A 41 10.67 -6.06 5.21
CA ALA A 41 9.52 -6.18 6.09
C ALA A 41 9.92 -6.21 7.57
N GLY A 42 10.86 -7.08 7.95
CA GLY A 42 11.29 -7.24 9.35
C GLY A 42 12.05 -6.04 9.92
N LYS A 43 12.49 -5.11 9.05
CA LYS A 43 13.27 -3.93 9.45
C LYS A 43 12.42 -2.66 9.54
N LEU A 44 11.15 -2.70 9.15
CA LEU A 44 10.23 -1.58 9.22
C LEU A 44 10.01 -1.15 10.69
N ARG A 45 10.26 0.13 10.95
CA ARG A 45 10.16 0.80 12.26
C ARG A 45 8.98 1.76 12.28
N ALA A 46 8.56 2.16 13.48
CA ALA A 46 7.56 3.22 13.63
C ALA A 46 8.02 4.50 12.91
N ASN A 47 7.09 5.16 12.23
CA ASN A 47 7.26 6.34 11.38
C ASN A 47 8.04 6.14 10.08
N ASP A 48 8.46 4.92 9.74
CA ASP A 48 8.97 4.66 8.39
C ASP A 48 7.88 4.95 7.36
N LEU A 49 8.24 5.66 6.29
CA LEU A 49 7.36 5.90 5.16
C LEU A 49 7.22 4.61 4.36
N LEU A 50 6.01 4.06 4.28
CA LEU A 50 5.75 2.89 3.44
C LEU A 50 5.64 3.28 1.97
N PHE A 51 4.81 4.27 1.67
CA PHE A 51 4.64 4.83 0.33
C PHE A 51 3.86 6.15 0.41
N THR A 52 3.82 6.85 -0.71
CA THR A 52 2.97 8.04 -0.89
C THR A 52 2.00 7.77 -2.04
N PHE A 53 0.71 8.04 -1.81
CA PHE A 53 -0.27 7.98 -2.89
C PHE A 53 0.05 9.02 -3.97
N PRO A 54 0.07 8.64 -5.26
CA PRO A 54 0.11 9.60 -6.35
C PRO A 54 -1.14 10.50 -6.32
N LYS A 55 -0.99 11.76 -6.75
CA LYS A 55 -2.04 12.80 -6.63
C LYS A 55 -3.41 12.34 -7.14
N SER A 56 -3.47 11.68 -8.30
CA SER A 56 -4.71 11.24 -8.96
C SER A 56 -5.22 9.85 -8.50
N TYR A 57 -4.55 9.25 -7.52
CA TYR A 57 -4.84 7.94 -6.93
C TYR A 57 -5.11 8.06 -5.42
N LYS A 58 -5.18 9.28 -4.88
CA LYS A 58 -5.23 9.53 -3.44
C LYS A 58 -6.66 9.34 -2.90
N PRO A 59 -6.88 8.52 -1.86
CA PRO A 59 -8.16 8.44 -1.16
C PRO A 59 -8.34 9.57 -0.13
N LYS A 60 -9.59 9.88 0.25
CA LYS A 60 -9.86 10.76 1.40
C LYS A 60 -9.48 10.11 2.73
N ILE A 61 -9.91 8.87 2.89
CA ILE A 61 -9.67 8.06 4.08
C ILE A 61 -9.05 6.76 3.60
N PHE A 62 -7.99 6.36 4.27
CA PHE A 62 -7.34 5.10 3.99
C PHE A 62 -6.76 4.55 5.27
N ASN A 63 -7.07 3.29 5.54
CA ASN A 63 -6.51 2.58 6.66
C ASN A 63 -6.22 1.16 6.21
N ILE A 64 -4.98 0.74 6.35
CA ILE A 64 -4.61 -0.64 6.13
C ILE A 64 -4.28 -1.24 7.49
N HIS A 65 -5.06 -2.26 7.86
CA HIS A 65 -4.69 -3.20 8.90
C HIS A 65 -4.27 -4.50 8.22
N LEU A 66 -2.96 -4.74 8.12
CA LEU A 66 -2.45 -5.97 7.53
C LEU A 66 -2.39 -7.04 8.60
N LEU A 67 -3.31 -8.00 8.51
CA LEU A 67 -3.25 -9.24 9.26
C LEU A 67 -2.41 -10.22 8.45
N ILE A 68 -1.27 -10.64 9.00
CA ILE A 68 -0.43 -11.63 8.36
C ILE A 68 -0.85 -12.99 8.90
N SER A 69 -1.25 -13.89 8.01
CA SER A 69 -1.69 -15.24 8.36
C SER A 69 -0.48 -16.11 8.72
N GLN A 70 0.13 -15.79 9.86
CA GLN A 70 1.21 -16.54 10.49
C GLN A 70 0.74 -17.08 11.85
N PRO A 71 1.37 -18.16 12.35
CA PRO A 71 1.18 -18.62 13.73
C PRO A 71 1.44 -17.51 14.76
N SER A 72 2.29 -16.54 14.40
CA SER A 72 2.66 -15.40 15.25
C SER A 72 1.52 -14.40 15.49
N GLY A 73 0.48 -14.38 14.64
CA GLY A 73 -0.61 -13.40 14.70
C GLY A 73 -0.16 -11.95 14.53
N ARG A 74 1.06 -11.71 14.03
CA ARG A 74 1.61 -10.35 13.89
C ARG A 74 0.82 -9.55 12.86
N SER A 75 0.69 -8.26 13.15
CA SER A 75 0.02 -7.31 12.27
C SER A 75 0.88 -6.07 12.07
N LEU A 76 0.81 -5.50 10.87
CA LEU A 76 1.39 -4.19 10.59
C LEU A 76 0.26 -3.16 10.57
N ARG A 77 0.36 -2.19 11.48
CA ARG A 77 -0.55 -1.04 11.51
C ARG A 77 0.07 0.13 10.79
N THR A 78 -0.77 0.85 10.05
CA THR A 78 -0.35 2.02 9.29
C THR A 78 -1.12 3.27 9.71
N ARG A 79 -0.54 4.43 9.47
CA ARG A 79 -1.21 5.73 9.59
C ARG A 79 -1.15 6.43 8.25
N TYR A 80 -2.32 6.84 7.77
CA TYR A 80 -2.46 7.66 6.59
C TYR A 80 -2.50 9.16 6.95
N GLU A 81 -1.82 9.98 6.16
CA GLU A 81 -1.85 11.44 6.26
C GLU A 81 -2.52 12.03 5.01
N GLU A 82 -3.78 12.45 5.15
CA GLU A 82 -4.65 12.88 4.04
C GLU A 82 -4.06 14.02 3.21
N ASN A 83 -3.48 15.03 3.86
CA ASN A 83 -2.95 16.22 3.18
C ASN A 83 -1.82 15.87 2.21
N THR A 84 -0.97 14.90 2.57
CA THR A 84 0.23 14.55 1.80
C THR A 84 0.07 13.27 1.00
N GLY A 85 -0.93 12.44 1.32
CA GLY A 85 -1.08 11.10 0.74
C GLY A 85 -0.10 10.08 1.32
N LYS A 86 0.67 10.41 2.36
CA LYS A 86 1.72 9.55 2.90
C LYS A 86 1.14 8.48 3.83
N VAL A 87 1.66 7.26 3.71
CA VAL A 87 1.33 6.14 4.58
C VAL A 87 2.56 5.74 5.37
N TYR A 88 2.44 5.75 6.69
CA TYR A 88 3.54 5.47 7.61
C TYR A 88 3.26 4.20 8.41
N VAL A 89 4.33 3.52 8.82
CA VAL A 89 4.26 2.45 9.81
C VAL A 89 3.93 3.05 11.18
N LEU A 90 2.92 2.51 11.87
CA LEU A 90 2.54 2.96 13.21
C LEU A 90 3.35 2.24 14.30
N THR A 91 3.63 0.95 14.11
CA THR A 91 4.35 0.11 15.07
C THR A 91 5.42 -0.71 14.37
N PRO A 92 6.59 -0.96 14.99
CA PRO A 92 7.61 -1.82 14.41
C PRO A 92 7.01 -3.16 13.96
N SER A 93 7.38 -3.62 12.78
CA SER A 93 6.71 -4.77 12.15
C SER A 93 7.09 -6.08 12.84
N GLY A 94 8.40 -6.32 13.02
CA GLY A 94 8.92 -7.62 13.45
C GLY A 94 8.55 -8.77 12.51
N ILE A 95 8.08 -8.53 11.30
CA ILE A 95 7.61 -9.57 10.38
C ILE A 95 8.81 -10.14 9.64
N GLU A 96 9.17 -11.40 9.91
CA GLU A 96 10.35 -12.06 9.31
C GLU A 96 10.10 -12.64 7.91
N GLU A 97 8.92 -12.39 7.33
CA GLU A 97 8.51 -12.84 6.00
C GLU A 97 8.08 -11.67 5.12
N SER A 98 7.79 -11.95 3.85
CA SER A 98 7.28 -10.93 2.93
C SER A 98 5.88 -10.46 3.30
N ILE A 99 5.59 -9.18 3.06
CA ILE A 99 4.27 -8.58 3.25
C ILE A 99 3.63 -8.39 1.88
N TYR A 100 2.50 -9.05 1.67
CA TYR A 100 1.67 -8.87 0.47
C TYR A 100 0.38 -8.14 0.82
N LEU A 101 0.06 -7.10 0.06
CA LEU A 101 -1.21 -6.40 0.13
C LEU A 101 -1.80 -6.26 -1.27
N ASN A 102 -3.07 -6.60 -1.38
CA ASN A 102 -3.91 -6.25 -2.51
C ASN A 102 -5.20 -5.63 -1.95
N ALA A 103 -5.34 -4.31 -2.11
CA ALA A 103 -6.45 -3.55 -1.54
C ALA A 103 -7.15 -2.73 -2.61
N SER A 104 -8.49 -2.76 -2.61
CA SER A 104 -9.32 -1.81 -3.33
C SER A 104 -9.73 -0.67 -2.39
N TYR A 105 -9.85 0.54 -2.94
CA TYR A 105 -10.23 1.73 -2.19
C TYR A 105 -10.93 2.74 -3.10
N ILE A 106 -11.59 3.74 -2.50
CA ILE A 106 -12.25 4.81 -3.24
C ILE A 106 -11.34 6.02 -3.31
N ILE A 107 -11.10 6.51 -4.53
CA ILE A 107 -10.45 7.78 -4.82
C ILE A 107 -11.51 8.87 -4.66
N GLU A 108 -11.16 9.95 -3.95
CA GLU A 108 -12.02 11.13 -3.86
C GLU A 108 -11.45 12.23 -4.75
N ASN A 109 -12.33 12.96 -5.46
CA ASN A 109 -12.00 14.09 -6.32
C ASN A 109 -12.04 15.41 -5.55
#